data_AF-A0AAU3BMN2-F1
#
_entry.id   AF-A0AAU3BMN2-F1
#
_cell.length_a   1.000
_cell.length_b   1.000
_cell.length_c   1.000
_cell.angle_alpha   90.00
_cell.angle_beta   90.00
_cell.angle_gamma   90.00
#
_symmetry.space_group_name_H-M   'P 1'
#
loop_
_entity.id
_entity.type
_entity.pdbx_description
1 polymer ?
#
loop_
_entity_poly.entity_id
_entity_poly.type
_entity_poly.pdbx_seq_one_letter_code
_entity_poly.pdbx_strand_id
1 'polypeptide(L)'
;MGVTVRAGDARVVAVRAALEPFAWQSCTAELVCRRAVAAMDAGQALPRPRGPLNGTNPQAECVDALVEILNGYRWRSLTIDGLSRLLVGAAQAWRQEQAWFDIRLGLLLDGIG
;
A
#
# COMPACT_ATOMS: atom_id res chain seq x y z
N MET A 1 -13.44 -13.10 0.35
CA MET A 1 -12.93 -13.18 1.73
C MET A 1 -12.43 -11.80 2.11
N GLY A 2 -13.25 -11.01 2.81
CA GLY A 2 -12.89 -9.64 3.17
C GLY A 2 -11.78 -9.62 4.21
N VAL A 3 -10.61 -9.09 3.85
CA VAL A 3 -9.58 -8.70 4.83
C VAL A 3 -10.21 -7.61 5.69
N THR A 4 -10.72 -8.00 6.85
CA THR A 4 -11.07 -7.06 7.91
C THR A 4 -9.75 -6.59 8.50
N VAL A 5 -9.23 -5.48 8.00
CA VAL A 5 -8.18 -4.71 8.68
C VAL A 5 -8.67 -4.50 10.12
N ARG A 6 -7.95 -5.08 11.09
CA ARG A 6 -8.34 -5.00 12.50
C ARG A 6 -8.44 -3.53 12.89
N ALA A 7 -9.52 -3.17 13.59
CA ALA A 7 -9.63 -1.88 14.25
C ALA A 7 -8.49 -1.75 15.27
N GLY A 8 -7.42 -1.05 14.90
CA GLY A 8 -6.18 -0.96 15.69
C GLY A 8 -4.90 -1.39 14.97
N ASP A 9 -4.94 -1.63 13.66
CA ASP A 9 -3.74 -1.91 12.87
C ASP A 9 -2.73 -0.76 13.02
N ALA A 10 -1.53 -1.04 13.53
CA ALA A 10 -0.49 -0.04 13.77
C ALA A 10 -0.16 0.77 12.50
N ARG A 11 -0.39 0.17 11.33
CA ARG A 11 -0.26 0.80 10.00
C ARG A 11 -1.29 1.89 9.77
N VAL A 12 -2.55 1.69 10.19
CA VAL A 12 -3.61 2.70 10.09
C VAL A 12 -3.29 3.88 11.02
N VAL A 13 -2.78 3.60 12.22
CA VAL A 13 -2.35 4.65 13.17
C VAL A 13 -1.15 5.44 12.61
N ALA A 14 -0.15 4.75 12.04
CA ALA A 14 1.02 5.39 11.42
C ALA A 14 0.65 6.26 10.22
N VAL A 15 -0.23 5.76 9.34
CA VAL A 15 -0.73 6.52 8.18
C VAL A 15 -1.54 7.73 8.64
N ARG A 16 -2.43 7.57 9.62
CA ARG A 16 -3.17 8.68 10.22
C ARG A 16 -2.21 9.72 10.78
N ALA A 17 -1.25 9.33 11.61
CA ALA A 17 -0.27 10.24 12.21
C ALA A 17 0.59 10.97 11.15
N ALA A 18 0.90 10.32 10.03
CA ALA A 18 1.65 10.93 8.94
C ALA A 18 0.82 11.93 8.10
N LEU A 19 -0.51 11.78 8.12
CA LEU A 19 -1.47 12.62 7.38
C LEU A 19 -2.12 13.72 8.25
N GLU A 20 -2.26 13.53 9.57
CA GLU A 20 -2.86 14.53 10.50
C GLU A 20 -2.17 15.91 10.47
N PRO A 21 -0.83 16.02 10.43
CA PRO A 21 -0.16 17.32 10.42
C PRO A 21 -0.19 18.01 9.04
N PHE A 22 -0.70 17.35 7.99
CA PHE A 22 -0.74 17.89 6.64
C PHE A 22 -2.18 18.14 6.20
N ALA A 23 -2.40 19.22 5.43
CA ALA A 23 -3.65 19.44 4.72
C ALA A 23 -3.79 18.41 3.58
N TRP A 24 -3.99 17.14 3.91
CA TRP A 24 -4.07 16.01 2.98
C TRP A 24 -5.10 16.22 1.86
N GLN A 25 -6.10 17.09 2.09
CA GLN A 25 -7.08 17.52 1.07
C GLN A 25 -6.49 18.38 -0.05
N SER A 26 -5.43 19.16 0.26
CA SER A 26 -4.68 19.99 -0.68
C SER A 26 -3.54 19.23 -1.38
N CYS A 27 -3.18 18.04 -0.91
CA CYS A 27 -2.17 17.21 -1.56
C CYS A 27 -2.73 16.52 -2.82
N THR A 28 -1.84 16.12 -3.73
CA THR A 28 -2.20 15.24 -4.85
C THR A 28 -2.37 13.80 -4.33
N ALA A 29 -3.16 13.00 -5.05
CA ALA A 29 -3.37 11.58 -4.70
C ALA A 29 -2.03 10.83 -4.61
N GLU A 30 -1.09 11.12 -5.51
CA GLU A 30 0.27 10.55 -5.50
C GLU A 30 1.02 10.84 -4.21
N LEU A 31 1.01 12.08 -3.73
CA LEU A 31 1.74 12.48 -2.54
C LEU A 31 1.15 11.84 -1.28
N VAL A 32 -0.18 11.72 -1.23
CA VAL A 32 -0.90 10.99 -0.17
C VAL A 32 -0.55 9.50 -0.19
N CYS A 33 -0.57 8.85 -1.35
CA CYS A 33 -0.19 7.45 -1.51
C CYS A 33 1.25 7.21 -1.09
N ARG A 34 2.19 8.00 -1.62
CA ARG A 34 3.62 7.88 -1.33
C ARG A 34 3.91 8.02 0.16
N ARG A 35 3.23 8.95 0.83
CA ARG A 35 3.39 9.18 2.27
C ARG A 35 2.76 8.07 3.10
N ALA A 36 1.59 7.56 2.70
CA ALA A 36 0.97 6.42 3.35
C ALA A 36 1.84 5.17 3.25
N VAL A 37 2.41 4.88 2.07
CA VAL A 37 3.32 3.76 1.89
C VAL A 37 4.61 3.93 2.70
N ALA A 38 5.18 5.14 2.73
CA ALA A 38 6.34 5.42 3.58
C ALA A 38 6.04 5.25 5.08
N ALA A 39 4.85 5.66 5.54
CA ALA A 39 4.43 5.47 6.93
C ALA A 39 4.19 3.98 7.26
N MET A 40 3.62 3.22 6.33
CA MET A 40 3.42 1.78 6.47
C MET A 40 4.73 0.99 6.49
N ASP A 41 5.76 1.45 5.78
CA ASP A 41 7.11 0.87 5.74
C ASP A 41 7.89 1.23 7.01
N ALA A 42 7.84 2.49 7.43
CA ALA A 42 8.44 2.95 8.69
C ALA A 42 7.88 2.23 9.93
N GLY A 43 6.58 1.93 9.94
CA GLY A 43 5.94 1.16 10.99
C GLY A 43 6.20 -0.36 10.92
N GLN A 44 6.83 -0.85 9.84
CA GLN A 44 7.02 -2.29 9.62
C GLN A 44 8.37 -2.85 10.02
N ALA A 45 9.41 -2.03 10.27
CA ALA A 45 10.71 -2.38 10.89
C ALA A 45 11.28 -3.81 10.63
N LEU A 46 10.96 -4.44 9.50
CA LEU A 46 11.33 -5.80 9.13
C LEU A 46 11.87 -5.77 7.70
N PRO A 47 12.85 -6.64 7.40
CA PRO A 47 13.68 -6.55 6.22
C PRO A 47 12.81 -6.59 4.97
N ARG A 48 12.93 -5.55 4.17
CA ARG A 48 12.43 -5.43 2.80
C ARG A 48 12.57 -6.80 2.11
N PRO A 49 11.48 -7.42 1.62
CA PRO A 49 11.64 -8.60 0.79
C PRO A 49 12.54 -8.21 -0.37
N ARG A 50 13.69 -8.87 -0.47
CA ARG A 50 14.60 -8.78 -1.61
C ARG A 50 13.89 -9.41 -2.80
N GLY A 51 12.90 -8.70 -3.33
CA GLY A 51 12.31 -8.98 -4.63
C GLY A 51 13.32 -8.65 -5.73
N PRO A 52 13.15 -9.25 -6.93
CA PRO A 52 14.17 -9.31 -7.97
C PRO A 52 14.71 -7.92 -8.35
N LEU A 53 16.01 -7.88 -8.64
CA LEU A 53 16.86 -6.75 -9.00
C LEU A 53 16.46 -6.03 -10.32
N ASN A 54 15.21 -6.08 -10.75
CA ASN A 54 14.73 -5.17 -11.77
C ASN A 54 14.58 -3.81 -11.11
N GLY A 55 15.26 -2.79 -11.63
CA GLY A 55 15.45 -1.47 -11.04
C GLY A 55 14.20 -0.61 -10.78
N THR A 56 13.01 -1.21 -10.77
CA THR A 56 11.76 -0.57 -10.39
C THR A 56 11.60 -0.67 -8.87
N ASN A 57 11.52 0.47 -8.20
CA ASN A 57 11.31 0.50 -6.75
C ASN A 57 9.90 -0.09 -6.47
N PRO A 58 9.74 -1.24 -5.79
CA PRO A 58 8.43 -1.87 -5.55
C PRO A 58 7.46 -0.95 -4.79
N GLN A 59 8.03 0.03 -4.09
CA GLN A 59 7.28 1.11 -3.46
C GLN A 59 6.59 2.03 -4.47
N ALA A 60 7.24 2.33 -5.61
CA ALA A 60 6.68 3.17 -6.65
C ALA A 60 5.51 2.48 -7.37
N GLU A 61 5.62 1.18 -7.65
CA GLU A 61 4.52 0.41 -8.28
C GLU A 61 3.31 0.28 -7.34
N CYS A 62 3.55 0.08 -6.05
CA CYS A 62 2.49 0.09 -5.04
C CYS A 62 1.82 1.47 -4.96
N VAL A 63 2.60 2.56 -5.04
CA VAL A 63 2.05 3.92 -5.07
C VAL A 63 1.21 4.15 -6.33
N ASP A 64 1.66 3.72 -7.49
CA ASP A 64 0.93 3.87 -8.76
C ASP A 64 -0.42 3.15 -8.73
N ALA A 65 -0.42 1.88 -8.31
CA ALA A 65 -1.65 1.10 -8.13
C ALA A 65 -2.62 1.73 -7.12
N LEU A 66 -2.11 2.29 -6.02
CA LEU A 66 -2.93 3.03 -5.07
C LEU A 66 -3.49 4.31 -5.68
N VAL A 67 -2.69 5.05 -6.46
CA VAL A 67 -3.10 6.28 -7.13
C VAL A 67 -4.23 6.01 -8.13
N GLU A 68 -4.21 4.91 -8.87
CA GLU A 68 -5.32 4.52 -9.76
C GLU A 68 -6.61 4.29 -8.97
N ILE A 69 -6.53 3.56 -7.85
CA ILE A 69 -7.68 3.35 -6.96
C ILE A 69 -8.18 4.69 -6.42
N LEU A 70 -7.28 5.57 -5.97
CA LEU A 70 -7.66 6.89 -5.49
C LEU A 70 -8.26 7.76 -6.59
N ASN A 71 -7.82 7.67 -7.85
CA ASN A 71 -8.45 8.38 -8.96
C ASN A 71 -9.87 7.88 -9.25
N GLY A 72 -10.14 6.59 -9.04
CA GLY A 72 -11.48 5.99 -9.20
C GLY A 72 -12.47 6.33 -8.07
N TYR A 73 -11.98 6.79 -6.91
CA TYR A 73 -12.81 7.07 -5.73
C TYR A 73 -12.83 8.56 -5.35
N ARG A 74 -13.94 9.06 -4.80
CA ARG A 74 -14.02 10.45 -4.27
C ARG A 74 -13.35 10.56 -2.90
N TRP A 75 -12.06 10.26 -2.83
CA TRP A 75 -11.27 10.20 -1.59
C TRP A 75 -11.22 11.52 -0.81
N ARG A 76 -11.41 12.66 -1.49
CA ARG A 76 -11.54 13.98 -0.85
C ARG A 76 -12.77 14.13 0.05
N SER A 77 -13.79 13.30 -0.16
CA SER A 77 -15.00 13.27 0.68
C SER A 77 -14.90 12.28 1.85
N LEU A 78 -13.80 11.51 1.95
CA LEU A 78 -13.59 10.56 3.03
C LEU A 78 -12.98 11.23 4.26
N THR A 79 -13.26 10.70 5.45
CA THR A 79 -12.53 11.08 6.66
C THR A 79 -11.11 10.52 6.62
N ILE A 80 -10.20 11.12 7.39
CA ILE A 80 -8.80 10.65 7.48
C ILE A 80 -8.70 9.18 7.92
N ASP A 81 -9.62 8.73 8.79
CA ASP A 81 -9.71 7.34 9.24
C ASP A 81 -10.16 6.41 8.10
N GLY A 82 -11.18 6.81 7.33
CA GLY A 82 -11.65 6.05 6.16
C GLY A 82 -10.59 5.97 5.06
N LEU A 83 -9.90 7.08 4.79
CA LEU A 83 -8.79 7.15 3.85
C LEU A 83 -7.63 6.26 4.28
N SER A 84 -7.26 6.28 5.56
CA SER A 84 -6.17 5.45 6.11
C SER A 84 -6.50 3.96 6.00
N ARG A 85 -7.74 3.55 6.31
CA ARG A 85 -8.18 2.16 6.16
C ARG A 85 -8.20 1.70 4.71
N LEU A 86 -8.66 2.57 3.80
CA LEU A 86 -8.67 2.29 2.37
C LEU A 86 -7.25 2.08 1.84
N LEU A 87 -6.33 2.98 2.17
CA LEU A 87 -4.92 2.89 1.76
C LEU A 87 -4.24 1.63 2.29
N VAL A 88 -4.43 1.31 3.57
CA VAL A 88 -3.87 0.09 4.18
C VAL A 88 -4.46 -1.17 3.55
N GLY A 89 -5.79 -1.21 3.35
CA GLY A 89 -6.48 -2.34 2.75
C GLY A 89 -6.05 -2.58 1.30
N ALA A 90 -5.99 -1.52 0.49
CA ALA A 90 -5.53 -1.61 -0.89
C ALA A 90 -4.05 -2.02 -0.99
N ALA A 91 -3.18 -1.49 -0.12
CA ALA A 91 -1.78 -1.88 -0.08
C ALA A 91 -1.57 -3.33 0.40
N GLN A 92 -2.46 -3.86 1.25
CA GLN A 92 -2.46 -5.27 1.64
C GLN A 92 -2.97 -6.17 0.52
N ALA A 93 -4.04 -5.78 -0.17
CA ALA A 93 -4.57 -6.52 -1.32
C ALA A 93 -3.51 -6.61 -2.43
N TRP A 94 -2.90 -5.48 -2.80
CA TRP A 94 -1.82 -5.45 -3.78
C TRP A 94 -0.64 -6.35 -3.39
N ARG A 95 -0.20 -6.31 -2.12
CA ARG A 95 0.86 -7.20 -1.63
C ARG A 95 0.47 -8.67 -1.66
N GLN A 96 -0.79 -8.98 -1.36
CA GLN A 96 -1.31 -10.34 -1.40
C GLN A 96 -1.34 -10.88 -2.84
N GLU A 97 -1.76 -10.04 -3.79
CA GLU A 97 -1.74 -10.35 -5.22
C GLU A 97 -0.31 -10.55 -5.73
N GLN A 98 0.61 -9.64 -5.40
CA GLN A 98 2.03 -9.76 -5.73
C GLN A 98 2.64 -11.05 -5.18
N ALA A 99 2.38 -11.39 -3.91
CA ALA A 99 2.85 -12.64 -3.33
C ALA A 99 2.28 -13.87 -4.06
N TRP A 100 1.02 -13.81 -4.49
CA TRP A 100 0.40 -14.88 -5.26
C TRP A 100 1.01 -15.01 -6.66
N PHE A 101 1.30 -13.88 -7.32
CA PHE A 101 2.01 -13.84 -8.60
C PHE A 101 3.42 -14.39 -8.47
N ASP A 102 4.17 -14.02 -7.43
CA ASP A 102 5.52 -14.53 -7.16
C ASP A 102 5.53 -16.04 -6.96
N ILE A 103 4.62 -16.58 -6.14
CA ILE A 103 4.45 -18.04 -5.95
C ILE A 103 4.14 -18.72 -7.28
N ARG A 104 3.22 -18.16 -8.07
CA ARG A 104 2.82 -18.73 -9.37
C ARG A 104 3.98 -18.71 -10.36
N LEU A 105 4.77 -17.64 -10.40
CA LEU A 105 5.98 -17.54 -11.23
C LEU A 105 7.06 -18.51 -10.77
N GLY A 106 7.27 -18.66 -9.47
CA GLY A 106 8.18 -19.64 -8.90
C GLY A 106 7.81 -21.07 -9.31
N LEU A 107 6.53 -21.44 -9.21
CA LEU A 107 6.04 -22.75 -9.65
C LEU A 107 6.15 -22.96 -11.17
N LEU A 108 5.92 -21.92 -11.97
CA LEU A 108 6.09 -21.97 -13.43
C LEU A 108 7.56 -22.15 -13.83
N LEU A 109 8.48 -21.48 -13.15
CA LEU A 109 9.92 -21.58 -13.42
C LEU A 109 10.53 -22.89 -12.91
N ASP A 110 10.06 -23.39 -11.76
CA ASP A 110 10.48 -24.69 -11.19
C ASP A 110 10.07 -25.88 -12.07
N GLY A 111 8.90 -25.82 -12.70
CA GLY A 111 8.41 -26.86 -13.61
C GLY A 111 9.04 -26.89 -15.01
N ILE A 112 9.92 -25.93 -15.35
CA ILE A 112 10.64 -25.88 -16.64
C ILE A 112 12.09 -26.41 -16.49
N GLY A 113 12.44 -26.97 -15.32
CA GLY A 113 13.74 -27.60 -15.01
C GLY A 113 13.86 -29.07 -15.38
#